data_AF-A0A2H3SIU0-F1
#
_entry.id   AF-A0A2H3SIU0-F1
#
_cell.length_a   1.000
_cell.length_b   1.000
_cell.length_c   1.000
_cell.angle_alpha   90.00
_cell.angle_beta   90.00
_cell.angle_gamma   90.00
#
_symmetry.space_group_name_H-M   'P 1'
#
loop_
_entity.id
_entity.type
_entity.pdbx_description
1 polymer ?
#
loop_
_entity_poly.entity_id
_entity_poly.type
_entity_poly.pdbx_seq_one_letter_code
_entity_poly.pdbx_strand_id
1 'polypeptide(L)'
;MASGHFRTGIAPITSVAISFGIQDSGVFELNFKDDHFQPFEGAGAIGSWSLELPTFVRSFDYSAISDVILHVRYTAVDGGPLLRNAANQAVKTFRSRVEGLSSEGPGLFAMFDLKNDFSNAWYAFRSGLASKTIEEFDLSGIKDRFPYWALGKTIIITGLSLVVSVEH
;
A
#
# COMPACT_ATOMS: atom_id res chain seq x y z
N MET A 1 -25.47 13.21 -11.94
CA MET A 1 -25.78 13.56 -10.54
C MET A 1 -24.54 13.25 -9.72
N ALA A 2 -23.85 14.27 -9.18
CA ALA A 2 -22.73 14.05 -8.29
C ALA A 2 -23.27 13.33 -7.03
N SER A 3 -22.78 12.13 -6.77
CA SER A 3 -23.08 11.45 -5.50
C SER A 3 -22.57 12.36 -4.39
N GLY A 4 -23.42 12.77 -3.44
CA GLY A 4 -23.07 13.69 -2.34
C GLY A 4 -22.04 13.15 -1.34
N HIS A 5 -21.19 12.21 -1.77
CA HIS A 5 -20.18 11.49 -1.00
C HIS A 5 -18.81 12.18 -1.10
N PHE A 6 -18.59 13.01 -2.12
CA PHE A 6 -17.30 13.66 -2.36
C PHE A 6 -17.48 15.15 -2.60
N ARG A 7 -16.48 15.92 -2.18
CA ARG A 7 -16.32 17.33 -2.54
C ARG A 7 -15.18 17.41 -3.55
N THR A 8 -15.41 18.12 -4.65
CA THR A 8 -14.39 18.39 -5.67
C THR A 8 -13.84 19.79 -5.46
N GLY A 9 -12.54 19.90 -5.24
CA GLY A 9 -11.80 21.17 -5.24
C GLY A 9 -11.09 21.39 -6.56
N ILE A 10 -10.65 22.62 -6.80
CA ILE A 10 -9.71 22.95 -7.88
C ILE A 10 -8.33 23.01 -7.24
N ALA A 11 -7.39 22.21 -7.75
CA ALA A 11 -5.98 22.32 -7.39
C ALA A 11 -5.28 23.26 -8.38
N PRO A 12 -4.63 24.33 -7.92
CA PRO A 12 -3.99 25.30 -8.81
C PRO A 12 -2.74 24.73 -9.50
N ILE A 13 -2.03 23.82 -8.84
CA ILE A 13 -0.80 23.20 -9.33
C ILE A 13 -0.99 21.68 -9.33
N THR A 14 -0.97 21.06 -10.50
CA THR A 14 -1.29 19.64 -10.72
C THR A 14 -0.16 18.83 -11.33
N SER A 15 1.05 19.39 -11.37
CA SER A 15 2.24 18.69 -11.86
C SER A 15 3.50 19.24 -11.19
N VAL A 16 4.53 18.40 -11.10
CA VAL A 16 5.86 18.74 -10.60
C VAL A 16 6.92 18.01 -11.40
N ALA A 17 8.14 18.55 -11.42
CA ALA A 17 9.31 17.86 -11.93
C ALA A 17 10.09 17.21 -10.77
N ILE A 18 10.49 15.95 -10.94
CA ILE A 18 11.29 15.21 -9.96
C ILE A 18 12.73 15.18 -10.46
N SER A 19 13.67 15.59 -9.60
CA SER A 19 15.09 15.70 -9.93
C SER A 19 15.93 14.59 -9.29
N PHE A 20 15.79 14.38 -7.97
CA PHE A 20 16.67 13.47 -7.23
C PHE A 20 16.08 12.07 -7.00
N GLY A 21 14.76 11.93 -7.09
CA GLY A 21 14.07 10.64 -6.87
C GLY A 21 14.04 10.16 -5.42
N ILE A 22 14.52 10.97 -4.45
CA ILE A 22 14.49 10.66 -3.02
C ILE A 22 13.74 11.76 -2.29
N GLN A 23 12.55 11.45 -1.79
CA GLN A 23 11.68 12.38 -1.04
C GLN A 23 11.53 13.77 -1.70
N ASP A 24 11.49 13.77 -3.03
CA ASP A 24 11.42 15.00 -3.80
C ASP A 24 10.01 15.60 -3.72
N SER A 25 9.94 16.91 -3.49
CA SER A 25 8.68 17.65 -3.37
C SER A 25 8.29 18.36 -4.67
N GLY A 26 9.21 18.41 -5.64
CA GLY A 26 8.97 19.13 -6.89
C GLY A 26 9.15 20.64 -6.82
N VAL A 27 9.57 21.16 -5.67
CA VAL A 27 9.94 22.55 -5.42
C VAL A 27 11.33 22.61 -4.80
N PHE A 28 12.00 23.76 -4.91
CA PHE A 28 13.34 23.95 -4.36
C PHE A 28 13.36 23.85 -2.83
N GLU A 29 12.40 24.50 -2.17
CA GLU A 29 12.22 24.44 -0.72
C GLU A 29 10.74 24.22 -0.40
N LEU A 30 10.43 23.10 0.25
CA LEU A 30 9.07 22.79 0.70
C LEU A 30 8.81 23.51 2.03
N ASN A 31 8.05 24.61 1.97
CA ASN A 31 7.76 25.44 3.13
C ASN A 31 6.25 25.65 3.32
N PHE A 32 5.70 25.07 4.40
CA PHE A 32 4.28 25.18 4.75
C PHE A 32 3.92 26.47 5.51
N LYS A 33 4.88 27.37 5.75
CA LYS A 33 4.63 28.68 6.38
C LYS A 33 4.47 29.80 5.36
N ASP A 34 4.65 29.51 4.08
CA ASP A 34 4.46 30.46 3.00
C ASP A 34 2.96 30.54 2.64
N ASP A 35 2.52 31.68 2.13
CA ASP A 35 1.13 31.93 1.70
C ASP A 35 0.84 31.38 0.29
N HIS A 36 1.86 30.86 -0.39
CA HIS A 36 1.73 30.24 -1.71
C HIS A 36 1.28 28.79 -1.62
N PHE A 37 0.35 28.41 -2.50
CA PHE A 37 -0.07 27.02 -2.66
C PHE A 37 1.12 26.14 -3.04
N GLN A 38 1.28 25.05 -2.31
CA GLN A 38 2.21 23.98 -2.68
C GLN A 38 1.62 23.12 -3.81
N PRO A 39 2.46 22.38 -4.55
CA PRO A 39 1.96 21.45 -5.55
C PRO A 39 0.95 20.47 -4.96
N PHE A 40 -0.16 20.26 -5.68
CA PHE A 40 -1.29 19.42 -5.28
C PHE A 40 -2.01 19.83 -4.00
N GLU A 41 -1.71 21.01 -3.43
CA GLU A 41 -2.43 21.52 -2.28
C GLU A 41 -3.91 21.75 -2.63
N GLY A 42 -4.80 21.24 -1.77
CA GLY A 42 -6.24 21.32 -2.00
C GLY A 42 -6.80 20.37 -3.07
N ALA A 43 -5.97 19.54 -3.71
CA ALA A 43 -6.42 18.56 -4.71
C ALA A 43 -7.32 17.45 -4.13
N GLY A 44 -7.28 17.26 -2.81
CA GLY A 44 -7.93 16.15 -2.12
C GLY A 44 -7.12 14.85 -2.21
N ALA A 45 -7.57 13.83 -1.48
CA ALA A 45 -6.88 12.54 -1.41
C ALA A 45 -7.31 11.53 -2.48
N ILE A 46 -8.40 11.81 -3.20
CA ILE A 46 -8.96 10.92 -4.22
C ILE A 46 -8.58 11.47 -5.59
N GLY A 47 -7.74 10.75 -6.31
CA GLY A 47 -7.26 11.16 -7.62
C GLY A 47 -6.54 10.04 -8.36
N SER A 48 -6.23 10.31 -9.62
CA SER A 48 -5.32 9.50 -10.44
C SER A 48 -4.01 10.24 -10.58
N TRP A 49 -2.89 9.53 -10.43
CA TRP A 49 -1.55 10.10 -10.50
C TRP A 49 -0.82 9.50 -11.70
N SER A 50 -0.08 10.34 -12.44
CA SER A 50 0.78 9.91 -13.55
C SER A 50 2.23 10.22 -13.19
N LEU A 51 3.11 9.25 -13.45
CA LEU A 51 4.56 9.42 -13.38
C LEU A 51 5.13 9.14 -14.76
N GLU A 52 5.78 10.14 -15.35
CA GLU A 52 6.40 10.04 -16.66
C GLU A 52 7.92 10.17 -16.51
N LEU A 53 8.64 9.22 -17.09
CA LEU A 53 10.11 9.21 -17.09
C LEU A 53 10.65 9.66 -18.46
N PRO A 54 11.71 10.50 -18.52
CA PRO A 54 12.32 10.91 -19.78
C PRO A 54 12.69 9.71 -20.67
N THR A 55 12.37 9.80 -21.95
CA THR A 55 12.58 8.70 -22.92
C THR A 55 13.86 8.84 -23.74
N PHE A 56 14.28 10.07 -24.04
CA PHE A 56 15.43 10.35 -24.90
C PHE A 56 16.76 10.39 -24.13
N VAL A 57 16.84 11.20 -23.07
CA VAL A 57 18.00 11.25 -22.17
C VAL A 57 17.57 10.72 -20.81
N ARG A 58 17.97 9.47 -20.51
CA ARG A 58 17.73 8.86 -19.20
C ARG A 58 18.87 9.23 -18.27
N SER A 59 18.55 9.77 -17.10
CA SER A 59 19.56 10.12 -16.08
C SER A 59 20.13 8.89 -15.36
N PHE A 60 19.44 7.75 -15.41
CA PHE A 60 19.85 6.47 -14.84
C PHE A 60 19.17 5.28 -15.53
N ASP A 61 19.59 4.06 -15.21
CA ASP A 61 18.99 2.83 -15.73
C ASP A 61 17.65 2.52 -15.04
N TYR A 62 16.55 2.60 -15.79
CA TYR A 62 15.20 2.34 -15.26
C TYR A 62 14.95 0.88 -14.91
N SER A 63 15.76 -0.06 -15.41
CA SER A 63 15.64 -1.47 -15.02
C SER A 63 16.00 -1.70 -13.55
N ALA A 64 16.73 -0.75 -12.93
CA ALA A 64 17.08 -0.78 -11.53
C ALA A 64 15.98 -0.24 -10.58
N ILE A 65 14.85 0.25 -11.11
CA ILE A 65 13.73 0.72 -10.27
C ILE A 65 13.00 -0.51 -9.70
N SER A 66 13.13 -0.74 -8.40
CA SER A 66 12.38 -1.78 -7.68
C SER A 66 10.91 -1.42 -7.51
N ASP A 67 10.66 -0.18 -7.11
CA ASP A 67 9.37 0.33 -6.70
C ASP A 67 9.31 1.87 -6.76
N VAL A 68 8.11 2.42 -6.67
CA VAL A 68 7.85 3.86 -6.61
C VAL A 68 7.05 4.16 -5.34
N ILE A 69 7.59 5.03 -4.49
CA ILE A 69 6.96 5.41 -3.22
C ILE A 69 6.42 6.84 -3.32
N LEU A 70 5.09 6.97 -3.32
CA LEU A 70 4.40 8.26 -3.29
C LEU A 70 4.07 8.66 -1.84
N HIS A 71 4.57 9.81 -1.39
CA HIS A 71 4.27 10.36 -0.07
C HIS A 71 3.14 11.39 -0.16
N VAL A 72 1.93 11.01 0.23
CA VAL A 72 0.76 11.91 0.24
C VAL A 72 0.56 12.49 1.64
N ARG A 73 0.78 13.80 1.79
CA ARG A 73 0.41 14.55 3.00
C ARG A 73 -0.94 15.18 2.79
N TYR A 74 -1.88 14.91 3.69
CA TYR A 74 -3.23 15.44 3.60
C TYR A 74 -3.74 15.89 4.97
N THR A 75 -4.64 16.86 4.95
CA THR A 75 -5.37 17.30 6.13
C THR A 75 -6.82 16.84 6.00
N ALA A 76 -7.27 16.00 6.93
CA ALA A 76 -8.67 15.65 7.03
C ALA A 76 -9.41 16.67 7.90
N VAL A 77 -10.67 16.94 7.54
CA VAL A 77 -11.59 17.77 8.31
C VAL A 77 -12.84 16.94 8.60
N ASP A 78 -13.49 17.16 9.75
CA ASP A 78 -14.73 16.45 10.06
C ASP A 78 -15.83 16.75 9.03
N GLY A 79 -16.30 15.69 8.38
CA GLY A 79 -17.37 15.73 7.39
C GLY A 79 -18.78 15.66 7.98
N GLY A 80 -18.88 15.55 9.31
CA GLY A 80 -20.14 15.46 10.04
C GLY A 80 -20.87 14.12 9.89
N PRO A 81 -22.06 13.98 10.51
CA PRO A 81 -22.76 12.70 10.60
C PRO A 81 -23.11 12.07 9.24
N LEU A 82 -23.43 12.88 8.23
CA LEU A 82 -23.80 12.39 6.89
C LEU A 82 -22.63 11.64 6.23
N LEU A 83 -21.45 12.28 6.13
CA LEU A 83 -20.28 11.67 5.51
C LEU A 83 -19.73 10.52 6.37
N ARG A 84 -19.81 10.62 7.70
CA ARG A 84 -19.49 9.51 8.61
C ARG A 84 -20.35 8.28 8.32
N ASN A 85 -21.66 8.46 8.18
CA ASN A 85 -22.57 7.35 7.88
C ASN A 85 -22.29 6.74 6.50
N ALA A 86 -22.03 7.58 5.50
CA ALA A 86 -21.64 7.12 4.16
C ALA A 86 -20.32 6.33 4.16
N ALA A 87 -19.30 6.80 4.88
CA ALA A 87 -18.02 6.11 5.02
C ALA A 87 -18.19 4.75 5.72
N ASN A 88 -18.94 4.71 6.83
CA ASN A 88 -19.26 3.47 7.53
C ASN A 88 -19.99 2.47 6.62
N GLN A 89 -20.94 2.95 5.81
CA GLN A 89 -21.65 2.10 4.86
C GLN A 89 -20.73 1.57 3.76
N ALA A 90 -19.82 2.39 3.23
CA ALA A 90 -18.84 1.96 2.23
C ALA A 90 -17.94 0.84 2.78
N VAL A 91 -17.43 0.99 4.01
CA VAL A 91 -16.62 -0.05 4.68
C VAL A 91 -17.42 -1.33 4.91
N LYS A 92 -18.68 -1.23 5.35
CA LYS A 92 -19.57 -2.39 5.52
C LYS A 92 -19.81 -3.12 4.19
N THR A 93 -20.13 -2.38 3.14
CA THR A 93 -20.35 -2.95 1.80
C THR A 93 -19.09 -3.64 1.28
N PHE A 94 -17.92 -3.01 1.41
CA PHE A 94 -16.65 -3.60 1.02
C PHE A 94 -16.38 -4.90 1.78
N ARG A 95 -16.53 -4.88 3.11
CA ARG A 95 -16.36 -6.08 3.95
C ARG A 95 -17.30 -7.21 3.57
N SER A 96 -18.58 -6.92 3.36
CA SER A 96 -19.57 -7.92 2.93
C SER A 96 -19.20 -8.56 1.59
N ARG A 97 -18.66 -7.79 0.64
CA ARG A 97 -18.16 -8.34 -0.63
C ARG A 97 -16.97 -9.27 -0.42
N VAL A 98 -16.02 -8.87 0.42
CA VAL A 98 -14.84 -9.70 0.75
C VAL A 98 -15.25 -10.99 1.47
N GLU A 99 -16.21 -10.92 2.38
CA GLU A 99 -16.81 -12.10 3.05
C GLU A 99 -17.55 -13.01 2.05
N GLY A 100 -18.27 -12.43 1.09
CA GLY A 100 -18.88 -13.18 -0.01
C GLY A 100 -17.84 -13.94 -0.83
N LEU A 101 -16.72 -13.30 -1.19
CA LEU A 101 -15.61 -13.97 -1.90
C LEU A 101 -15.02 -15.13 -1.09
N SER A 102 -14.99 -15.02 0.23
CA SER A 102 -14.53 -16.12 1.10
C SER A 102 -15.50 -17.30 1.17
N SER A 103 -16.79 -17.08 0.90
CA SER A 103 -17.84 -18.11 1.03
C SER A 103 -18.26 -18.73 -0.31
N GLU A 104 -18.19 -17.98 -1.41
CA GLU A 104 -18.80 -18.34 -2.71
C GLU A 104 -17.78 -18.46 -3.86
N GLY A 105 -16.50 -18.14 -3.63
CA GLY A 105 -15.44 -18.17 -4.65
C GLY A 105 -14.29 -19.13 -4.30
N PRO A 106 -13.13 -19.03 -4.98
CA PRO A 106 -11.94 -19.84 -4.64
C PRO A 106 -11.36 -19.54 -3.25
N GLY A 107 -11.93 -18.57 -2.52
CA GLY A 107 -11.47 -18.12 -1.21
C GLY A 107 -10.60 -16.86 -1.30
N LEU A 108 -10.12 -16.41 -0.13
CA LEU A 108 -9.15 -15.32 -0.02
C LEU A 108 -7.75 -15.92 0.10
N PHE A 109 -6.80 -15.36 -0.65
CA PHE A 109 -5.41 -15.82 -0.65
C PHE A 109 -4.51 -14.72 -0.09
N ALA A 110 -3.50 -15.14 0.68
CA ALA A 110 -2.39 -14.30 1.09
C ALA A 110 -1.09 -15.02 0.72
N MET A 111 -0.15 -14.28 0.14
CA MET A 111 1.18 -14.78 -0.21
C MET A 111 2.20 -13.99 0.60
N PHE A 112 3.15 -14.72 1.19
CA PHE A 112 4.22 -14.15 2.00
C PHE A 112 5.56 -14.64 1.47
N ASP A 113 6.52 -13.74 1.35
CA ASP A 113 7.90 -14.08 1.07
C ASP A 113 8.60 -14.35 2.40
N LEU A 114 8.81 -15.63 2.73
CA LEU A 114 9.38 -16.03 4.02
C LEU A 114 10.75 -15.39 4.30
N LYS A 115 11.57 -15.14 3.27
CA LYS A 115 12.90 -14.54 3.43
C LYS A 115 12.80 -13.07 3.77
N ASN A 116 11.94 -12.33 3.06
CA ASN A 116 11.85 -10.88 3.23
C ASN A 116 10.89 -10.51 4.37
N ASP A 117 9.70 -11.10 4.40
CA ASP A 117 8.70 -10.84 5.42
C ASP A 117 9.17 -11.29 6.80
N PHE A 118 9.76 -12.49 6.91
CA PHE A 118 10.16 -13.09 8.19
C PHE A 118 11.69 -13.21 8.32
N SER A 119 12.42 -12.17 7.94
CA SER A 119 13.90 -12.16 7.85
C SER A 119 14.63 -12.81 9.03
N ASN A 120 14.24 -12.50 10.28
CA ASN A 120 14.87 -13.08 11.47
C ASN A 120 14.56 -14.58 11.61
N ALA A 121 13.30 -14.99 11.43
CA ALA A 121 12.90 -16.39 11.48
C ALA A 121 13.54 -17.19 10.34
N TRP A 122 13.69 -16.57 9.16
CA TRP A 122 14.39 -17.14 8.03
C TRP A 122 15.86 -17.41 8.33
N TYR A 123 16.57 -16.44 8.94
CA TYR A 123 17.94 -16.64 9.36
C TYR A 123 18.08 -17.78 10.39
N ALA A 124 17.19 -17.83 11.39
CA ALA A 124 17.18 -18.88 12.40
C ALA A 124 16.91 -20.26 11.79
N PHE A 125 15.89 -20.38 10.95
CA PHE A 125 15.53 -21.60 10.23
C PHE A 125 16.69 -22.12 9.37
N ARG A 126 17.33 -21.23 8.59
CA ARG A 126 18.49 -21.59 7.76
C ARG A 126 19.68 -22.04 8.58
N SER A 127 19.92 -21.41 9.73
CA SER A 127 21.00 -21.78 10.64
C SER A 127 20.72 -23.12 11.31
N GLY A 128 19.46 -23.38 11.70
CA GLY A 128 19.03 -24.64 12.30
C GLY A 128 19.19 -25.83 11.35
N LEU A 129 18.81 -25.65 10.08
CA LEU A 129 18.97 -26.67 9.02
C LEU A 129 20.44 -27.07 8.76
N ALA A 130 21.42 -26.25 9.13
CA ALA A 130 22.83 -26.66 9.04
C ALA A 130 23.19 -27.79 10.02
N SER A 131 22.37 -28.01 11.05
CA SER A 131 22.61 -28.97 12.13
C SER A 131 21.50 -30.03 12.28
N LYS A 132 20.38 -29.87 11.59
CA LYS A 132 19.18 -30.71 11.72
C LYS A 132 18.58 -31.04 10.35
N THR A 133 18.01 -32.24 10.22
CA THR A 133 17.31 -32.68 9.00
C THR A 133 15.90 -32.08 8.87
N ILE A 134 15.30 -31.69 9.99
CA ILE A 134 13.98 -31.04 10.07
C ILE A 134 14.15 -29.83 10.98
N GLU A 135 13.67 -28.67 10.54
CA GLU A 135 13.59 -27.46 11.34
C GLU A 135 12.21 -26.81 11.19
N GLU A 136 11.71 -26.21 12.26
CA GLU A 136 10.45 -25.49 12.24
C GLU A 136 10.66 -24.04 11.81
N PHE A 137 9.76 -23.53 10.98
CA PHE A 137 9.75 -22.11 10.60
C PHE A 137 8.77 -21.35 11.49
N ASP A 138 9.26 -20.36 12.23
CA ASP A 138 8.42 -19.54 13.09
C ASP A 138 7.63 -18.50 12.26
N LEU A 139 6.31 -18.67 12.20
CA LEU A 139 5.36 -17.73 11.56
C LEU A 139 4.71 -16.77 12.58
N SER A 140 5.30 -16.60 13.75
CA SER A 140 4.84 -15.63 14.74
C SER A 140 4.71 -14.23 14.11
N GLY A 141 3.60 -13.55 14.42
CA GLY A 141 3.27 -12.25 13.84
C GLY A 141 2.65 -12.29 12.44
N ILE A 142 2.37 -13.47 11.85
CA ILE A 142 1.67 -13.56 10.56
C ILE A 142 0.31 -12.82 10.57
N LYS A 143 -0.33 -12.75 11.74
CA LYS A 143 -1.60 -12.05 11.93
C LYS A 143 -1.49 -10.55 11.62
N ASP A 144 -0.37 -9.95 11.97
CA ASP A 144 -0.13 -8.51 11.79
C ASP A 144 0.15 -8.15 10.33
N ARG A 145 0.38 -9.16 9.48
CA ARG A 145 0.67 -9.02 8.05
C ARG A 145 -0.57 -9.22 7.18
N PHE A 146 -1.70 -9.63 7.74
CA PHE A 146 -2.93 -9.68 6.96
C PHE A 146 -3.42 -8.26 6.63
N PRO A 147 -4.09 -8.09 5.48
CA PRO A 147 -4.63 -6.79 5.12
C PRO A 147 -5.57 -6.22 6.19
N TYR A 148 -5.63 -4.89 6.28
CA TYR A 148 -6.42 -4.18 7.30
C TYR A 148 -7.90 -4.59 7.36
N TRP A 149 -8.47 -5.07 6.26
CA TRP A 149 -9.86 -5.51 6.21
C TRP A 149 -10.11 -6.83 6.95
N ALA A 150 -9.08 -7.62 7.22
CA ALA A 150 -9.14 -8.85 8.02
C ALA A 150 -8.99 -8.58 9.53
N LEU A 151 -8.69 -7.35 9.95
CA LEU A 151 -8.50 -6.99 11.36
C LEU A 151 -9.76 -7.26 12.19
N GLY A 152 -9.56 -7.92 13.34
CA GLY A 152 -10.64 -8.28 14.27
C GLY A 152 -11.50 -9.47 13.83
N LYS A 153 -11.13 -10.17 12.74
CA LYS A 153 -11.80 -11.40 12.29
C LYS A 153 -11.01 -12.63 12.74
N THR A 154 -11.74 -13.72 12.96
CA THR A 154 -11.14 -15.05 13.07
C THR A 154 -10.76 -15.51 11.68
N ILE A 155 -9.47 -15.70 11.43
CA ILE A 155 -8.95 -16.22 10.16
C ILE A 155 -8.82 -17.73 10.29
N ILE A 156 -9.52 -18.46 9.43
CA ILE A 156 -9.42 -19.92 9.32
C ILE A 156 -8.62 -20.24 8.06
N ILE A 157 -7.47 -20.88 8.23
CA ILE A 157 -6.63 -21.30 7.11
C ILE A 157 -7.18 -22.63 6.59
N THR A 158 -7.68 -22.65 5.36
CA THR A 158 -8.25 -23.85 4.72
C THR A 158 -7.26 -24.58 3.85
N GLY A 159 -6.15 -23.93 3.46
CA GLY A 159 -5.09 -24.52 2.66
C GLY A 159 -3.78 -23.75 2.83
N LEU A 160 -2.67 -24.47 2.65
CA LEU A 160 -1.32 -23.92 2.64
C LEU A 160 -0.60 -24.45 1.40
N SER A 161 0.14 -23.58 0.73
CA SER A 161 0.97 -23.97 -0.42
C SER A 161 2.33 -23.31 -0.28
N LEU A 162 3.39 -24.10 -0.45
CA LEU A 162 4.77 -23.63 -0.48
C LEU A 162 5.21 -23.58 -1.95
N VAL A 163 5.60 -22.40 -2.41
CA VAL A 163 6.18 -22.20 -3.73
C VAL A 163 7.68 -22.00 -3.55
N VAL A 164 8.49 -22.83 -4.21
CA VAL A 164 9.94 -22.72 -4.22
C VAL A 164 10.38 -22.52 -5.66
N SER A 165 11.12 -21.43 -5.91
CA SER A 165 11.83 -21.24 -7.17
C SER A 165 13.28 -21.64 -6.96
N VAL A 166 13.81 -22.47 -7.86
CA VAL A 166 15.24 -22.79 -7.91
C VAL A 166 15.79 -22.04 -9.12
N GLU A 167 16.54 -20.97 -8.87
CA GLU A 167 17.34 -20.36 -9.93
C GLU A 167 18.43 -21.35 -10.33
N HIS A 168 18.48 -21.67 -11.63
CA HIS A 168 19.51 -22.50 -12.25
C HIS A 168 20.82 -21.73 -12.44
#